data_AF-A0A4Q4D4V1-F1
#
_entry.id   AF-A0A4Q4D4V1-F1
#
_cell.length_a   1.000
_cell.length_b   1.000
_cell.length_c   1.000
_cell.angle_alpha   90.00
_cell.angle_beta   90.00
_cell.angle_gamma   90.00
#
_symmetry.space_group_name_H-M   'P 1'
#
loop_
_entity.id
_entity.type
_entity.pdbx_description
1 polymer ?
#
loop_
_entity_poly.entity_id
_entity_poly.type
_entity_poly.pdbx_seq_one_letter_code
_entity_poly.pdbx_strand_id
1 'polypeptide(L)'
;AGLVLGNYCYADGSDHVRVSMAADALATHLLTRRPDTALSFLATPTDVFVVPAEEVDAAEEAYTRGRVGRAARTSVRAVTGGRLLQRNYPPGADPGVCDALVPQQGPNYALAKRLQRWRATDARAHGTVVSLNVAPATRTRSVVKNKALAAAYAGAHRFGVEVFEPATSNSLMAVLLVHDLRTGQPPADEPWQDEARGAAHGGLWTAAYHPRSALGLAAVLGLGSLLP
;
A
#
# COMPACT_ATOMS: atom_id res chain seq x y z
N ALA A 1 24.00 -10.24 -6.21
CA ALA A 1 23.35 -11.42 -5.61
C ALA A 1 23.43 -12.59 -6.59
N GLY A 2 23.89 -13.77 -6.15
CA GLY A 2 23.84 -14.99 -6.98
C GLY A 2 22.45 -15.62 -7.03
N LEU A 3 21.56 -15.25 -6.10
CA LEU A 3 20.17 -15.70 -5.99
C LEU A 3 19.27 -14.56 -5.48
N VAL A 4 18.05 -14.47 -5.99
CA VAL A 4 17.01 -13.56 -5.47
C VAL A 4 15.78 -14.39 -5.08
N LEU A 5 15.40 -14.35 -3.81
CA LEU A 5 14.18 -14.99 -3.31
C LEU A 5 13.05 -13.97 -3.25
N GLY A 6 12.08 -14.10 -4.16
CA GLY A 6 10.85 -13.29 -4.15
C GLY A 6 9.72 -13.98 -3.37
N ASN A 7 9.18 -13.32 -2.34
CA ASN A 7 7.97 -13.78 -1.67
C ASN A 7 6.74 -13.03 -2.20
N TYR A 8 6.11 -13.62 -3.22
CA TYR A 8 4.88 -13.13 -3.84
C TYR A 8 3.68 -14.06 -3.58
N CYS A 9 3.80 -14.94 -2.60
CA CYS A 9 2.77 -15.90 -2.26
C CYS A 9 1.48 -15.19 -1.83
N TYR A 10 0.36 -15.83 -2.18
CA TYR A 10 -0.98 -15.40 -1.77
C TYR A 10 -1.85 -16.62 -1.57
N ALA A 11 -2.65 -16.61 -0.51
CA ALA A 11 -3.74 -17.55 -0.30
C ALA A 11 -4.89 -16.84 0.43
N ASP A 12 -6.04 -17.50 0.50
CA ASP A 12 -7.20 -16.97 1.23
C ASP A 12 -7.14 -17.40 2.71
N GLY A 13 -7.57 -16.51 3.61
CA GLY A 13 -7.70 -16.83 5.03
C GLY A 13 -6.38 -17.24 5.71
N SER A 14 -6.45 -18.22 6.61
CA SER A 14 -5.29 -18.66 7.42
C SER A 14 -4.15 -19.22 6.59
N ASP A 15 -4.43 -19.77 5.40
CA ASP A 15 -3.40 -20.32 4.54
C ASP A 15 -2.47 -19.25 4.00
N HIS A 16 -2.92 -17.99 3.91
CA HIS A 16 -2.04 -16.86 3.58
C HIS A 16 -0.94 -16.69 4.62
N VAL A 17 -1.31 -16.77 5.90
CA VAL A 17 -0.36 -16.65 7.00
C VAL A 17 0.62 -17.84 6.96
N ARG A 18 0.10 -19.06 6.77
CA ARG A 18 0.92 -20.27 6.68
C ARG A 18 1.95 -20.21 5.55
N VAL A 19 1.53 -19.82 4.34
CA VAL A 19 2.45 -19.72 3.20
C VAL A 19 3.45 -18.58 3.38
N SER A 20 3.04 -17.44 3.97
CA SER A 20 3.97 -16.35 4.29
C SER A 20 5.02 -16.77 5.31
N MET A 21 4.63 -17.52 6.36
CA MET A 21 5.56 -18.06 7.35
C MET A 21 6.49 -19.12 6.76
N ALA A 22 6.00 -19.99 5.87
CA ALA A 22 6.83 -20.98 5.20
C ALA A 22 7.88 -20.30 4.30
N ALA A 23 7.49 -19.27 3.56
CA ALA A 23 8.40 -18.45 2.77
C ALA A 23 9.40 -17.68 3.65
N ASP A 24 8.99 -17.20 4.82
CA ASP A 24 9.88 -16.58 5.79
C ASP A 24 10.96 -17.56 6.30
N ALA A 25 10.55 -18.75 6.72
CA ALA A 25 11.48 -19.80 7.16
C ALA A 25 12.47 -20.18 6.05
N LEU A 26 12.01 -20.26 4.80
CA LEU A 26 12.87 -20.49 3.65
C LEU A 26 13.85 -19.33 3.44
N ALA A 27 13.40 -18.08 3.58
CA ALA A 27 14.27 -16.90 3.49
C ALA A 27 15.38 -16.94 4.55
N THR A 28 15.03 -17.21 5.82
CA THR A 28 16.02 -17.37 6.90
C THR A 28 17.03 -18.48 6.58
N HIS A 29 16.54 -19.65 6.15
CA HIS A 29 17.42 -20.76 5.79
C HIS A 29 18.39 -20.40 4.65
N LEU A 30 17.90 -19.75 3.60
CA LEU A 30 18.71 -19.35 2.46
C LEU A 30 19.73 -18.26 2.83
N LEU A 31 19.35 -17.27 3.64
CA LEU A 31 20.29 -16.25 4.11
C LEU A 31 21.43 -16.86 4.94
N THR A 32 21.17 -17.90 5.74
CA THR A 32 22.23 -18.63 6.47
C THR A 32 23.11 -19.47 5.54
N ARG A 33 22.52 -20.20 4.59
CA ARG A 33 23.26 -21.14 3.71
C ARG A 33 23.93 -20.46 2.53
N ARG A 34 23.42 -19.30 2.12
CA ARG A 34 23.84 -18.51 0.97
C ARG A 34 23.75 -17.01 1.32
N PRO A 35 24.75 -16.47 2.04
CA PRO A 35 24.74 -15.07 2.48
C PRO A 35 24.68 -14.04 1.34
N ASP A 36 24.92 -14.45 0.09
CA ASP A 36 24.80 -13.63 -1.11
C ASP A 36 23.36 -13.54 -1.69
N THR A 37 22.39 -14.16 -1.02
CA THR A 37 20.97 -14.14 -1.39
C THR A 37 20.37 -12.77 -1.13
N ALA A 38 19.70 -12.21 -2.12
CA ALA A 38 18.84 -11.04 -1.95
C ALA A 38 17.38 -11.47 -1.72
N LEU A 39 16.61 -10.66 -1.00
CA LEU A 39 15.18 -10.87 -0.83
C LEU A 39 14.37 -9.86 -1.63
N SER A 40 13.19 -10.26 -2.10
CA SER A 40 12.26 -9.35 -2.76
C SER A 40 10.81 -9.56 -2.31
N PHE A 41 10.11 -8.45 -2.13
CA PHE A 41 8.75 -8.39 -1.61
C PHE A 41 7.96 -7.27 -2.30
N LEU A 42 6.66 -7.48 -2.43
CA LEU A 42 5.70 -6.43 -2.78
C LEU A 42 4.88 -6.07 -1.54
N ALA A 43 5.15 -4.90 -0.97
CA ALA A 43 4.32 -4.34 0.09
C ALA A 43 2.94 -4.00 -0.50
N THR A 44 1.89 -4.29 0.27
CA THR A 44 0.53 -3.90 -0.12
C THR A 44 0.35 -2.40 0.14
N PRO A 45 -0.32 -1.64 -0.75
CA PRO A 45 -0.56 -0.23 -0.53
C PRO A 45 -1.67 -0.01 0.51
N THR A 46 -2.44 -1.06 0.82
CA THR A 46 -3.52 -1.03 1.82
C THR A 46 -3.03 -1.55 3.17
N ASP A 47 -1.97 -0.94 3.68
CA ASP A 47 -1.42 -1.17 5.01
C ASP A 47 -1.24 0.17 5.74
N VAL A 48 -0.64 0.15 6.94
CA VAL A 48 -0.24 1.39 7.64
C VAL A 48 1.21 1.71 7.34
N PHE A 49 1.47 2.94 6.90
CA PHE A 49 2.80 3.45 6.58
C PHE A 49 3.07 4.77 7.29
N VAL A 50 4.32 4.96 7.73
CA VAL A 50 4.82 6.31 7.99
C VAL A 50 5.21 6.88 6.63
N VAL A 51 4.80 8.12 6.36
CA VAL A 51 4.99 8.77 5.06
C VAL A 51 5.76 10.07 5.23
N PRO A 52 6.60 10.45 4.25
CA PRO A 52 7.32 11.72 4.27
C PRO A 52 6.42 12.96 4.35
N ALA A 53 6.97 14.08 4.81
CA ALA A 53 6.25 15.35 4.93
C ALA A 53 5.68 15.83 3.58
N GLU A 54 6.40 15.62 2.48
CA GLU A 54 5.95 16.00 1.14
C GLU A 54 4.64 15.30 0.73
N GLU A 55 4.42 14.06 1.19
CA GLU A 55 3.17 13.32 0.95
C GLU A 55 2.02 13.90 1.78
N VAL A 56 2.31 14.35 3.01
CA VAL A 56 1.35 15.01 3.89
C VAL A 56 0.94 16.37 3.32
N ASP A 57 1.90 17.15 2.84
CA ASP A 57 1.67 18.45 2.22
C ASP A 57 0.82 18.31 0.95
N ALA A 58 1.13 17.32 0.10
CA ALA A 58 0.34 17.03 -1.09
C ALA A 58 -1.11 16.65 -0.75
N ALA A 59 -1.33 15.86 0.33
CA ALA A 59 -2.67 15.53 0.80
C ALA A 59 -3.43 16.73 1.36
N GLU A 60 -2.76 17.62 2.10
CA GLU A 60 -3.35 18.85 2.61
C GLU A 60 -3.74 19.80 1.46
N GLU A 61 -2.88 19.92 0.45
CA GLU A 61 -3.14 20.69 -0.75
C GLU A 61 -4.34 20.11 -1.54
N ALA A 62 -4.43 18.77 -1.64
CA ALA A 62 -5.57 18.10 -2.25
C ALA A 62 -6.87 18.31 -1.45
N TYR A 63 -6.80 18.33 -0.12
CA TYR A 63 -7.94 18.59 0.76
C TYR A 63 -8.43 20.03 0.62
N THR A 64 -7.53 21.01 0.58
CA THR A 64 -7.86 22.44 0.48
C THR A 64 -8.37 22.82 -0.92
N ARG A 65 -7.74 22.32 -2.00
CA ARG A 65 -8.15 22.56 -3.39
C ARG A 65 -9.31 21.68 -3.87
N GLY A 66 -9.69 20.66 -3.09
CA GLY A 66 -10.62 19.61 -3.50
C GLY A 66 -11.97 20.13 -4.02
N ARG A 67 -12.52 19.43 -5.02
CA ARG A 67 -13.77 19.79 -5.74
C ARG A 67 -15.03 19.80 -4.86
N VAL A 68 -14.99 19.12 -3.71
CA VAL A 68 -16.08 19.17 -2.73
C VAL A 68 -15.94 20.46 -1.92
N GLY A 69 -16.79 21.44 -2.27
CA GLY A 69 -16.81 22.75 -1.61
C GLY A 69 -16.93 22.63 -0.09
N ARG A 70 -16.31 23.58 0.63
CA ARG A 70 -16.23 23.58 2.10
C ARG A 70 -17.59 23.39 2.76
N ALA A 71 -18.63 24.05 2.25
CA ALA A 71 -20.00 23.92 2.75
C ALA A 71 -20.54 22.48 2.63
N ALA A 72 -20.47 21.88 1.44
CA ALA A 72 -20.91 20.50 1.21
C ALA A 72 -20.17 19.50 2.10
N ARG A 73 -18.85 19.69 2.26
CA ARG A 73 -18.03 18.85 3.15
C ARG A 73 -18.47 18.98 4.61
N THR A 74 -18.68 20.20 5.09
CA THR A 74 -19.17 20.45 6.46
C THR A 74 -20.53 19.81 6.68
N SER A 75 -21.45 19.91 5.72
CA SER A 75 -22.78 19.28 5.80
C SER A 75 -22.68 17.76 5.86
N VAL A 76 -21.89 17.13 4.98
CA VAL A 76 -21.69 15.67 4.99
C VAL A 76 -21.07 15.22 6.31
N ARG A 77 -20.07 15.94 6.82
CA ARG A 77 -19.46 15.64 8.12
C ARG A 77 -20.46 15.79 9.25
N ALA A 78 -21.30 16.82 9.25
CA ALA A 78 -22.32 17.02 10.29
C ALA A 78 -23.34 15.86 10.29
N VAL A 79 -23.89 15.51 9.13
CA VAL A 79 -24.89 14.43 8.99
C VAL A 79 -24.32 13.05 9.35
N THR A 80 -23.02 12.84 9.12
CA THR A 80 -22.37 11.54 9.36
C THR A 80 -21.70 11.45 10.74
N GLY A 81 -21.88 12.44 11.62
CA GLY A 81 -21.19 12.49 12.91
C GLY A 81 -19.66 12.53 12.77
N GLY A 82 -19.17 13.16 11.69
CA GLY A 82 -17.76 13.32 11.38
C GLY A 82 -17.07 12.08 10.81
N ARG A 83 -17.81 11.01 10.47
CA ARG A 83 -17.25 9.73 10.03
C ARG A 83 -16.77 9.73 8.57
N LEU A 84 -17.35 10.55 7.70
CA LEU A 84 -16.97 10.64 6.28
C LEU A 84 -16.13 11.88 5.99
N LEU A 85 -15.37 11.85 4.89
CA LEU A 85 -14.56 12.98 4.39
C LEU A 85 -13.62 13.57 5.46
N GLN A 86 -13.04 12.70 6.29
CA GLN A 86 -11.99 13.07 7.23
C GLN A 86 -10.71 13.38 6.44
N ARG A 87 -9.92 14.36 6.90
CA ARG A 87 -8.58 14.63 6.34
C ARG A 87 -7.74 13.37 6.41
N ASN A 88 -6.86 13.15 5.44
CA ASN A 88 -5.98 11.98 5.44
C ASN A 88 -5.00 12.01 6.62
N TYR A 89 -4.52 13.20 6.98
CA TYR A 89 -3.63 13.44 8.12
C TYR A 89 -4.20 14.51 9.07
N PRO A 90 -3.85 14.46 10.36
CA PRO A 90 -4.08 15.59 11.24
C PRO A 90 -3.22 16.79 10.80
N PRO A 91 -3.67 18.05 11.05
CA PRO A 91 -2.89 19.23 10.70
C PRO A 91 -1.51 19.24 11.36
N GLY A 92 -0.46 19.51 10.58
CA GLY A 92 0.93 19.58 11.06
C GLY A 92 1.62 18.25 11.32
N ALA A 93 1.11 17.14 10.77
CA ALA A 93 1.79 15.84 10.88
C ALA A 93 3.12 15.83 10.10
N ASP A 94 4.22 15.48 10.78
CA ASP A 94 5.54 15.32 10.18
C ASP A 94 6.41 14.37 11.04
N PRO A 95 6.74 13.15 10.56
CA PRO A 95 6.18 12.50 9.38
C PRO A 95 4.69 12.15 9.58
N GLY A 96 4.00 11.86 8.47
CA GLY A 96 2.60 11.42 8.51
C GLY A 96 2.46 9.94 8.83
N VAL A 97 1.28 9.52 9.32
CA VAL A 97 0.89 8.10 9.39
C VAL A 97 -0.33 7.88 8.52
N CYS A 98 -0.15 7.19 7.40
CA CYS A 98 -1.24 6.84 6.49
C CYS A 98 -1.85 5.49 6.92
N ASP A 99 -3.04 5.50 7.50
CA ASP A 99 -3.82 4.29 7.77
C ASP A 99 -4.69 3.93 6.54
N ALA A 100 -4.08 3.21 5.60
CA ALA A 100 -4.72 2.70 4.40
C ALA A 100 -5.20 1.24 4.56
N LEU A 101 -5.23 0.70 5.78
CA LEU A 101 -5.73 -0.67 6.02
C LEU A 101 -7.20 -0.76 5.59
N VAL A 102 -7.49 -1.81 4.82
CA VAL A 102 -8.84 -2.17 4.36
C VAL A 102 -9.33 -3.36 5.19
N PRO A 103 -10.20 -3.15 6.21
CA PRO A 103 -10.64 -4.22 7.10
C PRO A 103 -11.32 -5.40 6.38
N GLN A 104 -11.92 -5.15 5.21
CA GLN A 104 -12.56 -6.15 4.36
C GLN A 104 -11.58 -7.20 3.82
N GLN A 105 -10.27 -6.92 3.78
CA GLN A 105 -9.26 -7.92 3.43
C GLN A 105 -9.00 -8.91 4.58
N GLY A 106 -9.42 -8.56 5.80
CA GLY A 106 -9.38 -9.43 6.97
C GLY A 106 -8.01 -9.49 7.66
N PRO A 107 -8.00 -9.97 8.92
CA PRO A 107 -6.79 -9.95 9.75
C PRO A 107 -5.68 -10.87 9.23
N ASN A 108 -6.04 -12.00 8.60
CA ASN A 108 -5.07 -12.93 8.04
C ASN A 108 -4.27 -12.31 6.88
N TYR A 109 -4.93 -11.54 6.01
CA TYR A 109 -4.24 -10.82 4.95
C TYR A 109 -3.30 -9.77 5.53
N ALA A 110 -3.80 -8.95 6.47
CA ALA A 110 -3.01 -7.90 7.10
C ALA A 110 -1.75 -8.49 7.78
N LEU A 111 -1.92 -9.57 8.54
CA LEU A 111 -0.79 -10.27 9.17
C LEU A 111 0.18 -10.85 8.14
N ALA A 112 -0.31 -11.54 7.12
CA ALA A 112 0.53 -12.16 6.10
C ALA A 112 1.39 -11.13 5.34
N LYS A 113 0.83 -9.95 5.05
CA LYS A 113 1.58 -8.83 4.43
C LYS A 113 2.52 -8.15 5.42
N ARG A 114 2.14 -8.05 6.69
CA ARG A 114 3.00 -7.47 7.72
C ARG A 114 4.24 -8.34 8.01
N LEU A 115 4.09 -9.66 8.00
CA LEU A 115 5.21 -10.61 8.12
C LEU A 115 6.26 -10.39 7.01
N GLN A 116 5.82 -10.18 5.76
CA GLN A 116 6.72 -9.88 4.63
C GLN A 116 7.52 -8.60 4.88
N ARG A 117 6.86 -7.53 5.37
CA ARG A 117 7.53 -6.26 5.71
C ARG A 117 8.53 -6.43 6.87
N TRP A 118 8.16 -7.12 7.94
CA TRP A 118 9.06 -7.36 9.06
C TRP A 118 10.32 -8.12 8.67
N ARG A 119 10.20 -9.16 7.83
CA ARG A 119 11.38 -9.86 7.29
C ARG A 119 12.26 -8.93 6.45
N ALA A 120 11.66 -8.10 5.60
CA ALA A 120 12.41 -7.14 4.81
C ALA A 120 13.20 -6.17 5.68
N THR A 121 12.55 -5.58 6.71
CA THR A 121 13.20 -4.69 7.68
C THR A 121 14.33 -5.39 8.43
N ASP A 122 14.07 -6.59 8.97
CA ASP A 122 15.07 -7.38 9.71
C ASP A 122 16.28 -7.73 8.83
N ALA A 123 16.04 -8.20 7.61
CA ALA A 123 17.12 -8.56 6.69
C ALA A 123 17.96 -7.31 6.28
N ARG A 124 17.32 -6.17 6.02
CA ARG A 124 18.02 -4.91 5.73
C ARG A 124 18.87 -4.44 6.90
N ALA A 125 18.34 -4.50 8.12
CA ALA A 125 19.09 -4.14 9.33
C ALA A 125 20.38 -4.99 9.51
N HIS A 126 20.40 -6.20 8.96
CA HIS A 126 21.57 -7.09 8.93
C HIS A 126 22.40 -7.00 7.63
N GLY A 127 22.21 -5.95 6.82
CA GLY A 127 22.99 -5.70 5.61
C GLY A 127 22.63 -6.57 4.41
N THR A 128 21.51 -7.30 4.45
CA THR A 128 21.01 -8.06 3.31
C THR A 128 20.46 -7.12 2.24
N VAL A 129 20.77 -7.40 0.97
CA VAL A 129 20.12 -6.69 -0.14
C VAL A 129 18.65 -7.08 -0.21
N VAL A 130 17.77 -6.11 -0.02
CA VAL A 130 16.32 -6.32 -0.06
C VAL A 130 15.67 -5.30 -0.99
N SER A 131 14.83 -5.78 -1.90
CA SER A 131 13.88 -4.97 -2.66
C SER A 131 12.48 -5.13 -2.06
N LEU A 132 12.02 -4.13 -1.31
CA LEU A 132 10.66 -4.04 -0.80
C LEU A 132 10.06 -2.75 -1.35
N ASN A 133 9.13 -2.88 -2.28
CA ASN A 133 8.44 -1.71 -2.86
C ASN A 133 6.94 -1.80 -2.55
N VAL A 134 6.34 -0.67 -2.16
CA VAL A 134 4.89 -0.56 -2.05
C VAL A 134 4.30 -0.63 -3.46
N ALA A 135 3.58 -1.71 -3.75
CA ALA A 135 2.99 -1.92 -5.06
C ALA A 135 1.65 -1.18 -5.19
N PRO A 136 1.26 -0.72 -6.39
CA PRO A 136 0.01 -0.01 -6.56
C PRO A 136 -1.19 -0.95 -6.47
N ALA A 137 -2.34 -0.39 -6.08
CA ALA A 137 -3.61 -1.08 -6.20
C ALA A 137 -3.82 -1.45 -7.68
N THR A 138 -4.00 -2.74 -7.96
CA THR A 138 -4.00 -3.25 -9.34
C THR A 138 -5.34 -3.92 -9.65
N ARG A 139 -5.89 -3.65 -10.85
CA ARG A 139 -7.18 -4.24 -11.31
C ARG A 139 -7.00 -5.69 -11.76
N THR A 140 -6.75 -6.60 -10.82
CA THR A 140 -6.62 -8.03 -11.11
C THR A 140 -7.96 -8.75 -11.07
N ARG A 141 -8.06 -9.89 -11.77
CA ARG A 141 -9.25 -10.77 -11.76
C ARG A 141 -9.67 -11.19 -10.35
N SER A 142 -8.70 -11.44 -9.47
CA SER A 142 -8.94 -11.84 -8.07
C SER A 142 -9.48 -10.70 -7.19
N VAL A 143 -9.30 -9.44 -7.58
CA VAL A 143 -9.87 -8.29 -6.88
C VAL A 143 -11.26 -7.96 -7.43
N VAL A 144 -11.43 -7.95 -8.76
CA VAL A 144 -12.73 -7.60 -9.37
C VAL A 144 -13.82 -8.65 -9.17
N LYS A 145 -13.48 -9.89 -8.77
CA LYS A 145 -14.48 -10.91 -8.38
C LYS A 145 -15.34 -10.46 -7.19
N ASN A 146 -14.81 -9.59 -6.33
CA ASN A 146 -15.57 -8.99 -5.23
C ASN A 146 -16.22 -7.69 -5.73
N LYS A 147 -17.56 -7.70 -5.88
CA LYS A 147 -18.33 -6.56 -6.41
C LYS A 147 -18.12 -5.26 -5.62
N ALA A 148 -17.95 -5.34 -4.30
CA ALA A 148 -17.73 -4.16 -3.47
C ALA A 148 -16.35 -3.54 -3.72
N LEU A 149 -15.31 -4.38 -3.83
CA LEU A 149 -13.96 -3.91 -4.18
C LEU A 149 -13.89 -3.39 -5.62
N ALA A 150 -14.57 -4.06 -6.57
CA ALA A 150 -14.66 -3.61 -7.95
C ALA A 150 -15.30 -2.21 -8.05
N ALA A 151 -16.41 -1.98 -7.35
CA ALA A 151 -17.06 -0.67 -7.30
C ALA A 151 -16.17 0.38 -6.63
N ALA A 152 -15.52 0.05 -5.51
CA ALA A 152 -14.58 0.96 -4.85
C ALA A 152 -13.42 1.36 -5.79
N TYR A 153 -12.89 0.42 -6.56
CA TYR A 153 -11.81 0.67 -7.52
C TYR A 153 -12.29 1.53 -8.70
N ALA A 154 -13.52 1.30 -9.19
CA ALA A 154 -14.12 2.15 -10.21
C ALA A 154 -14.30 3.60 -9.72
N GLY A 155 -14.60 3.80 -8.43
CA GLY A 155 -14.74 5.13 -7.83
C GLY A 155 -13.45 5.78 -7.34
N ALA A 156 -12.35 5.03 -7.21
CA ALA A 156 -11.12 5.44 -6.53
C ALA A 156 -10.51 6.74 -7.10
N HIS A 157 -10.51 6.89 -8.42
CA HIS A 157 -9.96 8.05 -9.11
C HIS A 157 -10.62 9.38 -8.70
N ARG A 158 -11.89 9.34 -8.25
CA ARG A 158 -12.60 10.54 -7.75
C ARG A 158 -12.03 11.07 -6.44
N PHE A 159 -11.24 10.26 -5.75
CA PHE A 159 -10.55 10.58 -4.50
C PHE A 159 -9.04 10.72 -4.69
N GLY A 160 -8.56 10.81 -5.93
CA GLY A 160 -7.14 10.95 -6.24
C GLY A 160 -6.35 9.63 -6.15
N VAL A 161 -7.04 8.48 -6.10
CA VAL A 161 -6.41 7.17 -6.03
C VAL A 161 -6.47 6.49 -7.41
N GLU A 162 -5.31 6.15 -7.94
CA GLU A 162 -5.16 5.43 -9.20
C GLU A 162 -5.11 3.92 -8.97
N VAL A 163 -5.89 3.18 -9.76
CA VAL A 163 -5.85 1.73 -9.83
C VAL A 163 -5.17 1.34 -11.14
N PHE A 164 -4.02 0.69 -11.01
CA PHE A 164 -3.14 0.37 -12.12
C PHE A 164 -3.62 -0.84 -12.91
N GLU A 165 -3.31 -0.84 -14.20
CA GLU A 165 -3.42 -2.04 -15.03
C GLU A 165 -2.32 -3.06 -14.64
N PRO A 166 -2.60 -4.38 -14.67
CA PRO A 166 -1.63 -5.39 -14.28
C PRO A 166 -0.29 -5.32 -15.02
N ALA A 167 -0.32 -5.01 -16.32
CA ALA A 167 0.89 -4.86 -17.12
C ALA A 167 1.78 -3.71 -16.60
N THR A 168 1.17 -2.57 -16.29
CA THR A 168 1.88 -1.39 -15.74
C THR A 168 2.49 -1.72 -14.38
N SER A 169 1.72 -2.34 -13.48
CA SER A 169 2.22 -2.75 -12.16
C SER A 169 3.38 -3.73 -12.27
N ASN A 170 3.29 -4.73 -13.14
CA ASN A 170 4.35 -5.71 -13.35
C ASN A 170 5.63 -5.05 -13.87
N SER A 171 5.52 -4.20 -14.89
CA SER A 171 6.68 -3.49 -15.45
C SER A 171 7.32 -2.57 -14.40
N LEU A 172 6.53 -1.79 -13.66
CA LEU A 172 7.03 -0.88 -12.65
C LEU A 172 7.75 -1.64 -11.52
N MET A 173 7.12 -2.68 -10.97
CA MET A 173 7.71 -3.46 -9.87
C MET A 173 8.95 -4.24 -10.31
N ALA A 174 8.99 -4.72 -11.56
CA ALA A 174 10.16 -5.38 -12.10
C ALA A 174 11.35 -4.41 -12.27
N VAL A 175 11.09 -3.20 -12.75
CA VAL A 175 12.14 -2.17 -12.90
C VAL A 175 12.68 -1.75 -11.54
N LEU A 176 11.83 -1.54 -10.54
CA LEU A 176 12.26 -1.22 -9.18
C LEU A 176 13.08 -2.36 -8.57
N LEU A 177 12.66 -3.62 -8.75
CA LEU A 177 13.46 -4.78 -8.33
C LEU A 177 14.86 -4.77 -8.94
N VAL A 178 14.96 -4.59 -10.27
CA VAL A 178 16.26 -4.55 -10.95
C VAL A 178 17.09 -3.37 -10.45
N HIS A 179 16.48 -2.20 -10.28
CA HIS A 179 17.14 -1.01 -9.75
C HIS A 179 17.73 -1.26 -8.35
N ASP A 180 16.95 -1.82 -7.43
CA ASP A 180 17.38 -2.08 -6.05
C ASP A 180 18.52 -3.10 -5.99
N LEU A 181 18.43 -4.17 -6.79
CA LEU A 181 19.46 -5.20 -6.89
C LEU A 181 20.77 -4.68 -7.49
N ARG A 182 20.70 -3.66 -8.36
CA ARG A 182 21.86 -3.09 -9.07
C ARG A 182 22.52 -1.96 -8.30
N THR A 183 21.76 -1.21 -7.51
CA THR A 183 22.27 -0.06 -6.75
C THR A 183 22.71 -0.45 -5.34
N GLY A 184 22.10 -1.46 -4.72
CA GLY A 184 22.55 -2.02 -3.45
C GLY A 184 22.69 -0.97 -2.35
N GLN A 185 21.67 -0.11 -2.21
CA GLN A 185 21.72 1.03 -1.29
C GLN A 185 21.86 0.61 0.17
N PRO A 186 22.59 1.38 1.00
CA PRO A 186 22.62 1.15 2.43
C PRO A 186 21.20 1.25 3.04
N PRO A 187 20.95 0.58 4.17
CA PRO A 187 19.73 0.79 4.94
C PRO A 187 19.56 2.28 5.27
N ALA A 188 18.33 2.76 5.21
CA ALA A 188 18.02 4.09 5.72
C ALA A 188 18.15 4.14 7.25
N ASP A 189 18.23 5.35 7.82
CA ASP A 189 18.34 5.54 9.26
C ASP A 189 17.12 4.96 9.99
N GLU A 190 15.94 5.14 9.40
CA GLU A 190 14.68 4.62 9.92
C GLU A 190 14.02 3.67 8.92
N PRO A 191 13.51 2.48 9.34
CA PRO A 191 12.94 1.48 8.44
C PRO A 191 11.84 1.98 7.51
N TRP A 192 11.03 2.94 7.96
CA TRP A 192 9.93 3.48 7.15
C TRP A 192 10.42 4.29 5.95
N GLN A 193 11.62 4.85 5.99
CA GLN A 193 12.20 5.61 4.88
C GLN A 193 12.54 4.68 3.71
N ASP A 194 12.95 3.44 4.02
CA ASP A 194 13.15 2.41 3.00
C ASP A 194 11.83 1.98 2.35
N GLU A 195 10.73 1.97 3.10
CA GLU A 195 9.40 1.65 2.57
C GLU A 195 8.79 2.79 1.75
N ALA A 196 9.08 4.04 2.13
CA ALA A 196 8.64 5.23 1.42
C ALA A 196 9.37 5.42 0.08
N ARG A 197 10.64 5.00 0.02
CA ARG A 197 11.45 5.14 -1.19
C ARG A 197 10.87 4.29 -2.33
N GLY A 198 10.56 4.94 -3.46
CA GLY A 198 10.03 4.25 -4.63
C GLY A 198 8.61 3.70 -4.45
N ALA A 199 7.89 4.11 -3.39
CA ALA A 199 6.54 3.64 -3.12
C ALA A 199 5.58 4.02 -4.25
N ALA A 200 5.03 3.02 -4.92
CA ALA A 200 3.97 3.20 -5.91
C ALA A 200 2.59 3.13 -5.23
N HIS A 201 2.33 4.02 -4.28
CA HIS A 201 1.11 4.02 -3.46
C HIS A 201 -0.16 4.45 -4.23
N GLY A 202 -0.07 4.79 -5.52
CA GLY A 202 -1.21 5.11 -6.38
C GLY A 202 -2.06 6.27 -5.86
N GLY A 203 -1.45 7.23 -5.16
CA GLY A 203 -2.15 8.38 -4.58
C GLY A 203 -2.83 8.14 -3.23
N LEU A 204 -2.75 6.94 -2.63
CA LEU A 204 -3.33 6.72 -1.29
C LEU A 204 -2.70 7.61 -0.21
N TRP A 205 -1.40 7.90 -0.33
CA TRP A 205 -0.69 8.76 0.61
C TRP A 205 -0.98 10.25 0.38
N THR A 206 -1.21 10.67 -0.86
CA THR A 206 -1.52 12.07 -1.23
C THR A 206 -3.02 12.37 -1.33
N ALA A 207 -3.89 11.39 -1.05
CA ALA A 207 -5.32 11.58 -1.14
C ALA A 207 -5.78 12.65 -0.13
N ALA A 208 -6.76 13.48 -0.53
CA ALA A 208 -7.35 14.49 0.34
C ALA A 208 -7.98 13.91 1.62
N TYR A 209 -8.54 12.70 1.50
CA TYR A 209 -9.38 12.12 2.54
C TYR A 209 -8.83 10.78 3.01
N HIS A 210 -8.96 10.54 4.31
CA HIS A 210 -8.60 9.27 4.93
C HIS A 210 -9.33 8.12 4.22
N PRO A 211 -8.63 7.05 3.76
CA PRO A 211 -9.22 5.99 2.95
C PRO A 211 -10.51 5.41 3.52
N ARG A 212 -10.55 5.08 4.81
CA ARG A 212 -11.77 4.53 5.46
C ARG A 212 -12.97 5.48 5.47
N SER A 213 -12.74 6.79 5.41
CA SER A 213 -13.79 7.82 5.39
C SER A 213 -14.31 8.13 3.98
N ALA A 214 -13.60 7.65 2.95
CA ALA A 214 -13.89 7.90 1.53
C ALA A 214 -14.28 6.63 0.76
N LEU A 215 -13.79 5.46 1.16
CA LEU A 215 -13.97 4.19 0.44
C LEU A 215 -15.45 3.80 0.26
N GLY A 216 -16.29 4.03 1.28
CA GLY A 216 -17.73 3.79 1.18
C GLY A 216 -18.41 4.70 0.15
N LEU A 217 -17.99 5.96 0.06
CA LEU A 217 -18.48 6.90 -0.96
C LEU A 217 -17.96 6.52 -2.35
N ALA A 218 -16.70 6.10 -2.46
CA ALA A 218 -16.12 5.60 -3.71
C ALA A 218 -16.89 4.38 -4.22
N ALA A 219 -17.26 3.43 -3.36
CA ALA A 219 -18.06 2.28 -3.73
C ALA A 219 -19.45 2.67 -4.26
N VAL A 220 -20.15 3.59 -3.59
CA VAL A 220 -21.47 4.07 -4.06
C VAL A 220 -21.37 4.79 -5.39
N LEU A 221 -20.40 5.70 -5.55
CA LEU A 221 -20.19 6.42 -6.81
C LEU A 221 -19.73 5.49 -7.95
N GLY A 222 -18.96 4.45 -7.62
CA GLY A 222 -18.53 3.41 -8.55
C GLY A 222 -19.69 2.53 -9.03
N LEU A 223 -20.62 2.17 -8.14
CA LEU A 223 -21.84 1.45 -8.51
C LEU A 223 -22.69 2.24 -9.50
N GLY A 224 -22.82 3.56 -9.31
CA GLY A 224 -23.53 4.43 -10.25
C GLY A 224 -22.89 4.50 -11.65
N SER A 225 -21.59 4.23 -11.77
CA SER A 225 -20.90 4.12 -13.08
C SER A 225 -20.88 2.70 -13.66
N LEU A 226 -21.29 1.69 -12.89
CA LEU A 226 -21.39 0.29 -13.33
C LEU A 226 -22.82 -0.10 -13.72
N LEU A 227 -23.80 0.74 -13.39
CA LEU A 227 -25.18 0.61 -13.87
C LEU A 227 -25.28 1.30 -15.24
N PRO A 228 -25.93 0.67 -16.24
CA PRO A 228 -26.04 1.18 -17.61
C PRO A 228 -26.88 2.46 -17.71
#